data_AF-A0A842ST29-F1
#
_entry.id   AF-A0A842ST29-F1
#
_cell.length_a   1.000
_cell.length_b   1.000
_cell.length_c   1.000
_cell.angle_alpha   90.00
_cell.angle_beta   90.00
_cell.angle_gamma   90.00
#
_symmetry.space_group_name_H-M   'P 1'
#
loop_
_entity.id
_entity.type
_entity.pdbx_description
1 polymer ?
#
loop_
_entity_poly.entity_id
_entity_poly.type
_entity_poly.pdbx_seq_one_letter_code
_entity_poly.pdbx_strand_id
1 'polypeptide(L)'
;MSKETEKALREILGEGFDGLNENLRARMLGCRPETIGKSHEKLIELGLKPEKIASQAALLGNNPETIRRNAEALQDLGLTEQKIASQAHLLGMNPETIRRNAEALQDLG
;
A
#
# COMPACT_ATOMS: atom_id res chain seq x y z
N MET A 1 -20.07 -7.39 -6.46
CA MET A 1 -18.90 -6.78 -5.77
C MET A 1 -17.74 -7.75 -5.57
N SER A 2 -17.89 -8.86 -4.82
CA SER A 2 -16.76 -9.77 -4.56
C SER A 2 -16.13 -10.40 -5.83
N LYS A 3 -16.92 -10.80 -6.83
CA LYS A 3 -16.39 -11.37 -8.10
C LYS A 3 -15.53 -10.39 -8.91
N GLU A 4 -15.92 -9.12 -8.98
CA GLU A 4 -15.16 -8.09 -9.71
C GLU A 4 -13.88 -7.72 -8.97
N THR A 5 -13.94 -7.68 -7.64
CA THR A 5 -12.78 -7.44 -6.79
C THR A 5 -11.78 -8.59 -6.89
N GLU A 6 -12.26 -9.84 -6.88
CA GLU A 6 -11.42 -11.01 -7.11
C GLU A 6 -10.75 -10.94 -8.48
N LYS A 7 -11.49 -10.58 -9.53
CA LYS A 7 -10.93 -10.42 -10.88
C LYS A 7 -9.81 -9.39 -10.89
N ALA A 8 -10.05 -8.19 -10.35
CA ALA A 8 -9.05 -7.12 -10.27
C ALA A 8 -7.80 -7.57 -9.50
N LEU A 9 -7.98 -8.30 -8.39
CA LEU A 9 -6.88 -8.82 -7.60
C LEU A 9 -6.08 -9.89 -8.34
N ARG A 10 -6.73 -10.78 -9.08
CA ARG A 10 -6.05 -11.76 -9.94
C ARG A 10 -5.30 -11.10 -11.09
N GLU A 11 -5.84 -10.03 -11.68
CA GLU A 11 -5.17 -9.26 -12.73
C GLU A 11 -3.90 -8.57 -12.22
N ILE A 12 -3.91 -8.08 -10.98
CA ILE A 12 -2.77 -7.37 -10.37
C ILE A 12 -1.74 -8.33 -9.77
N LEU A 13 -2.20 -9.33 -9.02
CA LEU A 13 -1.33 -10.21 -8.21
C LEU A 13 -0.93 -11.48 -8.96
N GLY A 14 -1.64 -11.86 -10.03
CA GLY A 14 -1.42 -13.12 -10.74
C GLY A 14 -1.48 -14.32 -9.79
N GLU A 15 -0.47 -15.18 -9.87
CA GLU A 15 -0.30 -16.35 -8.99
C GLU A 15 -0.16 -15.97 -7.51
N GLY A 16 0.28 -14.74 -7.20
CA GLY A 16 0.37 -14.24 -5.84
C GLY A 16 -0.97 -14.13 -5.12
N PHE A 17 -2.09 -14.07 -5.85
CA PHE A 17 -3.43 -14.05 -5.26
C PHE A 17 -3.77 -15.36 -4.54
N ASP A 18 -3.40 -16.50 -5.12
CA ASP A 18 -3.69 -17.83 -4.56
C ASP A 18 -2.80 -18.14 -3.35
N GLY A 19 -1.66 -17.45 -3.21
CA GLY A 19 -0.77 -17.52 -2.04
C GLY A 19 -1.19 -16.63 -0.86
N LEU A 20 -2.26 -15.84 -0.98
CA LEU A 20 -2.75 -15.00 0.12
C LEU A 20 -3.33 -15.87 1.24
N ASN A 21 -3.03 -15.52 2.49
CA ASN A 21 -3.70 -16.15 3.62
C ASN A 21 -5.22 -15.82 3.61
N GLU A 22 -6.01 -16.73 4.18
CA GLU A 22 -7.48 -16.67 4.16
C GLU A 22 -8.03 -15.33 4.68
N ASN A 23 -7.49 -14.84 5.80
CA ASN A 23 -7.92 -13.58 6.42
C ASN A 23 -7.67 -12.37 5.51
N LEU A 24 -6.49 -12.30 4.90
CA LEU A 24 -6.13 -11.23 3.99
C LEU A 24 -6.98 -11.28 2.73
N ARG A 25 -7.19 -12.48 2.17
CA ARG A 25 -8.06 -12.68 1.01
C ARG A 25 -9.49 -12.24 1.30
N ALA A 26 -10.07 -12.68 2.44
CA ALA A 26 -11.41 -12.29 2.85
C ALA A 26 -11.54 -10.77 3.02
N ARG A 27 -10.55 -10.12 3.65
CA ARG A 27 -10.50 -8.67 3.80
C ARG A 27 -10.49 -7.97 2.44
N MET A 28 -9.65 -8.41 1.52
CA MET A 28 -9.48 -7.79 0.21
C MET A 28 -10.68 -8.01 -0.71
N LEU A 29 -11.38 -9.14 -0.61
CA LEU A 29 -12.62 -9.40 -1.33
C LEU A 29 -13.79 -8.50 -0.89
N GLY A 30 -13.68 -7.89 0.30
CA GLY A 30 -14.61 -6.88 0.80
C GLY A 30 -14.33 -5.46 0.31
N CYS A 31 -13.16 -5.21 -0.29
CA CYS A 31 -12.82 -3.91 -0.87
C CYS A 31 -13.58 -3.68 -2.18
N ARG A 32 -13.67 -2.41 -2.62
CA ARG A 32 -14.19 -2.09 -3.96
C ARG A 32 -13.09 -2.31 -5.00
N PRO A 33 -13.40 -2.83 -6.20
CA PRO A 33 -12.40 -3.03 -7.25
C PRO A 33 -11.74 -1.71 -7.67
N GLU A 34 -12.49 -0.61 -7.66
CA GLU A 34 -11.97 0.74 -7.93
C GLU A 34 -10.91 1.17 -6.90
N THR A 35 -11.07 0.79 -5.63
CA THR A 35 -10.08 1.07 -4.57
C THR A 35 -8.81 0.27 -4.82
N ILE A 36 -8.94 -1.02 -5.14
CA ILE A 36 -7.80 -1.88 -5.49
C ILE A 36 -7.01 -1.30 -6.66
N GLY A 37 -7.70 -0.89 -7.73
CA GLY A 37 -7.07 -0.31 -8.92
C GLY A 37 -6.33 0.99 -8.63
N LYS A 38 -6.98 1.95 -7.96
CA LYS A 38 -6.35 3.24 -7.60
C LYS A 38 -5.17 3.07 -6.64
N SER A 39 -5.28 2.15 -5.68
CA SER A 39 -4.17 1.84 -4.77
C SER A 39 -3.01 1.19 -5.52
N HIS A 40 -3.29 0.31 -6.48
CA HIS A 40 -2.26 -0.27 -7.34
C HIS A 40 -1.53 0.79 -8.16
N GLU A 41 -2.25 1.68 -8.85
CA GLU A 41 -1.68 2.80 -9.62
C GLU A 41 -0.78 3.66 -8.73
N LYS A 42 -1.25 4.01 -7.52
CA LYS A 42 -0.46 4.81 -6.58
C LYS A 42 0.83 4.11 -6.13
N LEU A 43 0.79 2.81 -5.90
CA LEU A 43 1.99 2.05 -5.52
C LEU A 43 3.00 1.98 -6.67
N ILE A 44 2.54 1.85 -7.91
CA ILE A 44 3.41 1.90 -9.11
C ILE A 44 4.03 3.28 -9.26
N GLU A 45 3.26 4.37 -9.08
CA GLU A 45 3.77 5.75 -9.11
C GLU A 45 4.87 5.99 -8.08
N LEU A 46 4.76 5.38 -6.89
CA LEU A 46 5.77 5.43 -5.82
C LEU A 46 6.99 4.54 -6.11
N GLY A 47 7.06 3.90 -7.29
CA GLY A 47 8.19 3.08 -7.73
C GLY A 47 8.20 1.66 -7.18
N LEU A 48 7.09 1.16 -6.62
CA LEU A 48 7.02 -0.25 -6.22
C LEU A 48 6.92 -1.14 -7.46
N LYS A 49 7.76 -2.18 -7.49
CA LYS A 49 7.68 -3.22 -8.53
C LYS A 49 6.47 -4.14 -8.30
N PRO A 50 5.89 -4.74 -9.34
CA PRO A 50 4.78 -5.69 -9.22
C PRO A 50 5.06 -6.82 -8.21
N GLU A 51 6.28 -7.36 -8.17
CA GLU A 51 6.64 -8.44 -7.22
C GLU A 51 6.59 -7.95 -5.76
N LYS A 52 6.98 -6.69 -5.53
CA LYS A 52 6.93 -6.06 -4.21
C LYS A 52 5.48 -5.76 -3.79
N ILE A 53 4.63 -5.37 -4.74
CA ILE A 53 3.19 -5.17 -4.49
C ILE A 53 2.54 -6.52 -4.18
N ALA A 54 2.89 -7.58 -4.90
CA ALA A 54 2.39 -8.92 -4.62
C ALA A 54 2.76 -9.43 -3.23
N SER A 55 4.03 -9.28 -2.83
CA SER A 55 4.46 -9.62 -1.47
C SER A 55 3.86 -8.71 -0.38
N GLN A 56 3.33 -7.55 -0.75
CA GLN A 56 2.63 -6.62 0.15
C GLN A 56 1.17 -6.37 -0.28
N ALA A 57 0.47 -7.42 -0.72
CA ALA A 57 -0.89 -7.33 -1.26
C ALA A 57 -1.88 -6.60 -0.32
N ALA A 58 -1.62 -6.61 0.99
CA ALA A 58 -2.39 -5.88 1.99
C ALA A 58 -2.49 -4.36 1.72
N LEU A 59 -1.52 -3.76 1.04
CA LEU A 59 -1.53 -2.34 0.66
C LEU A 59 -2.62 -2.03 -0.37
N LEU A 60 -2.97 -2.97 -1.23
CA LEU A 60 -4.01 -2.78 -2.25
C LEU A 60 -5.40 -2.54 -1.62
N GLY A 61 -5.64 -3.12 -0.45
CA GLY A 61 -6.89 -2.92 0.30
C GLY A 61 -6.98 -1.59 1.05
N ASN A 62 -5.88 -0.82 1.13
CA ASN A 62 -5.89 0.48 1.78
C ASN A 62 -6.50 1.55 0.87
N ASN A 63 -6.97 2.64 1.47
CA ASN A 63 -7.44 3.79 0.71
C ASN A 63 -6.23 4.46 -0.01
N PRO A 64 -6.32 4.75 -1.31
CA PRO A 64 -5.23 5.39 -2.06
C PRO A 64 -4.81 6.74 -1.47
N GLU A 65 -5.74 7.51 -0.91
CA GLU A 65 -5.42 8.79 -0.24
C GLU A 65 -4.59 8.57 1.04
N THR A 66 -4.79 7.46 1.74
CA THR A 66 -3.97 7.09 2.90
C THR A 66 -2.55 6.72 2.46
N ILE A 67 -2.41 5.95 1.38
CA ILE A 67 -1.10 5.60 0.81
C ILE A 67 -0.34 6.88 0.39
N ARG A 68 -1.02 7.82 -0.28
CA ARG A 68 -0.43 9.10 -0.67
C ARG A 68 0.05 9.89 0.54
N ARG A 69 -0.80 10.11 1.54
CA ARG A 69 -0.44 10.87 2.75
C ARG A 69 0.72 10.24 3.51
N ASN A 70 0.77 8.92 3.57
CA ASN A 70 1.89 8.21 4.18
C ASN A 70 3.19 8.42 3.39
N ALA A 71 3.14 8.35 2.06
CA ALA A 71 4.30 8.63 1.23
C ALA A 71 4.80 10.08 1.40
N GLU A 72 3.89 11.06 1.40
CA GLU A 72 4.20 12.48 1.62
C GLU A 72 4.88 12.68 2.97
N ALA A 73 4.31 12.14 4.06
CA ALA A 73 4.91 12.24 5.40
C ALA A 73 6.30 11.59 5.50
N LEU A 74 6.54 10.49 4.77
CA LEU A 74 7.86 9.85 4.71
C LEU A 74 8.85 10.68 3.86
N GLN A 75 8.38 11.37 2.83
CA GLN A 75 9.20 12.28 2.04
C GLN A 75 9.58 13.53 2.84
N ASP A 76 8.67 14.07 3.65
CA ASP A 76 8.92 15.19 4.58
C ASP A 76 9.98 14.82 5.64
N LEU A 77 10.12 13.52 5.95
CA LEU A 77 11.20 12.98 6.76
C LEU A 77 12.54 12.82 6.03
N GLY A 78 12.61 13.20 4.76
CA GLY A 78 13.80 13.07 3.92
C GLY A 78 14.02 11.67 3.33
N LEU A 79 13.00 10.79 3.33
CA LEU A 79 13.11 9.52 2.62
C LEU A 79 12.86 9.74 1.12
N THR A 80 13.75 9.17 0.30
CA THR A 80 13.55 9.12 -1.15
C THR A 80 12.48 8.10 -1.52
N GLU A 81 11.84 8.26 -2.67
CA GLU A 81 10.86 7.31 -3.21
C GLU A 81 11.43 5.88 -3.28
N GLN A 82 12.70 5.74 -3.66
CA GLN A 82 13.38 4.44 -3.69
C GLN A 82 13.48 3.79 -2.30
N LYS A 83 13.76 4.56 -1.25
CA LYS A 83 13.77 4.06 0.13
C LYS A 83 12.36 3.66 0.56
N ILE A 84 11.36 4.48 0.25
CA ILE A 84 9.94 4.20 0.55
C ILE A 84 9.49 2.91 -0.16
N ALA A 85 9.79 2.74 -1.44
CA ALA A 85 9.47 1.54 -2.20
C ALA A 85 10.14 0.29 -1.61
N SER A 86 11.40 0.40 -1.17
CA SER A 86 12.10 -0.70 -0.49
C SER A 86 11.41 -1.09 0.84
N GLN A 87 10.83 -0.09 1.52
CA GLN A 87 10.15 -0.19 2.81
C GLN A 87 8.63 -0.03 2.70
N ALA A 88 8.02 -0.60 1.65
CA ALA A 88 6.60 -0.42 1.33
C ALA A 88 5.61 -0.71 2.49
N HIS A 89 6.01 -1.44 3.54
CA HIS A 89 5.15 -1.72 4.69
C HIS A 89 4.80 -0.44 5.47
N LEU A 90 5.67 0.58 5.42
CA LEU A 90 5.43 1.89 6.03
C LEU A 90 4.21 2.59 5.41
N LEU A 91 3.93 2.36 4.13
CA LEU A 91 2.75 2.89 3.45
C LEU A 91 1.43 2.33 3.99
N GLY A 92 1.48 1.20 4.70
CA GLY A 92 0.33 0.57 5.34
C GLY A 92 0.08 1.01 6.78
N MET A 93 0.94 1.85 7.36
CA MET A 93 0.79 2.31 8.74
C MET A 93 -0.28 3.40 8.88
N ASN A 94 -0.68 3.66 10.13
CA ASN A 94 -1.58 4.76 10.41
C ASN A 94 -0.88 6.11 10.11
N PRO A 95 -1.46 6.98 9.26
CA PRO A 95 -0.87 8.27 8.91
C PRO A 95 -0.55 9.15 10.11
N GLU A 96 -1.39 9.15 11.14
CA GLU A 96 -1.14 9.93 12.35
C GLU A 96 0.09 9.42 13.12
N THR A 97 0.37 8.12 13.06
CA THR A 97 1.57 7.54 13.68
C THR A 97 2.82 7.93 12.91
N ILE A 98 2.79 7.89 11.57
CA ILE A 98 3.92 8.32 10.75
C ILE A 98 4.20 9.80 10.98
N ARG A 99 3.16 10.65 10.93
CA ARG A 99 3.31 12.10 11.14
C ARG A 99 3.87 12.43 12.52
N ARG A 100 3.34 11.83 13.59
CA ARG A 100 3.86 12.08 14.96
C ARG A 100 5.31 11.65 15.12
N ASN A 101 5.67 10.50 14.56
CA ASN A 101 7.05 10.05 14.58
C ASN A 101 7.94 10.96 13.73
N ALA A 102 7.41 11.50 12.63
CA ALA A 102 8.11 12.46 11.78
C ALA A 102 8.43 13.76 12.52
N GLU A 103 7.40 14.38 13.10
CA GLU A 103 7.48 15.59 13.92
C GLU A 103 8.50 15.39 15.06
N ALA A 104 8.39 14.29 15.81
CA ALA A 104 9.29 14.00 16.92
C ALA A 104 10.76 13.78 16.49
N LEU A 105 11.01 13.23 15.30
CA LEU A 105 12.37 13.06 14.77
C LEU A 105 12.97 14.37 14.27
N GLN A 106 12.15 15.26 13.68
CA GLN A 106 12.58 16.60 13.29
C GLN A 106 12.96 17.45 14.52
N ASP A 107 12.21 17.34 15.62
CA ASP A 107 12.48 18.06 16.87
C ASP A 107 13.77 17.60 17.59
N LEU A 108 14.33 16.44 17.22
CA LEU A 108 15.56 15.89 17.79
C LEU A 108 16.84 16.26 17.00
N GLY A 109 16.69 16.85 15.81
CA GLY A 109 17.81 17.27 14.93
C GLY A 109 18.18 18.73 15.09
#